data_AF-A0A928RSU4-F1
#
_entry.id   AF-A0A928RSU4-F1
#
_cell.length_a   1.000
_cell.length_b   1.000
_cell.length_c   1.000
_cell.angle_alpha   90.00
_cell.angle_beta   90.00
_cell.angle_gamma   90.00
#
_symmetry.space_group_name_H-M   'P 1'
#
loop_
_entity.id
_entity.type
_entity.pdbx_description
1 polymer ?
#
loop_
_entity_poly.entity_id
_entity_poly.type
_entity_poly.pdbx_seq_one_letter_code
_entity_poly.pdbx_strand_id
1 'polypeptide(L)'
;MEENKNVEQSGVNGGGRKRRRRHRGHGGNQNGQPRQPQQNAQNQNQNQNQNQNKNQNQQGQGKQKNKNQQPPQKPQNGQPQQKQNGHKNNEKKDENRKDTYAYTLDGNLYINLTNKCSNGCDFCVRNERASYYGNYLWLRNGDPTVEKVVAATKGFGDLSRFKEVVFCGFGEPTYKVAEMVALCDYFHEKGLKTRLNTNGQGNLINKRDIVPELKGKIDFVNISLNASCAEKYQPICRSQFGESGFAGLIEFAKLCNKNGVPCRFSIVDCIGEEEVEACKRLAESVRVPLYVRKYITDS
;
A
#
# COMPACT_ATOMS: atom_id res chain seq x y z
N MET A 1 11.17 45.80 54.66
CA MET A 1 10.19 44.71 54.82
C MET A 1 10.89 43.46 54.32
N GLU A 2 11.73 42.86 55.19
CA GLU A 2 11.47 41.59 55.94
C GLU A 2 11.53 40.38 55.02
N GLU A 3 12.12 39.22 55.31
CA GLU A 3 13.07 38.70 56.31
C GLU A 3 13.47 37.30 55.75
N ASN A 4 14.75 36.97 55.64
CA ASN A 4 15.47 35.93 56.42
C ASN A 4 15.15 34.41 56.20
N LYS A 5 16.26 33.65 56.02
CA LYS A 5 16.55 32.25 56.41
C LYS A 5 15.97 31.12 55.51
N ASN A 6 16.65 30.01 55.19
CA ASN A 6 17.78 29.33 55.83
C ASN A 6 18.57 28.46 54.82
N VAL A 7 19.87 28.31 55.11
CA VAL A 7 20.84 27.37 54.54
C VAL A 7 20.90 26.14 55.46
N GLU A 8 21.10 24.93 54.91
CA GLU A 8 21.96 23.94 55.57
C GLU A 8 22.55 22.93 54.58
N GLN A 9 23.87 22.98 54.46
CA GLN A 9 24.77 21.94 53.95
C GLN A 9 25.45 21.26 55.14
N SER A 10 25.68 19.96 55.03
CA SER A 10 26.84 19.17 55.50
C SER A 10 26.36 17.72 55.62
N GLY A 11 27.09 16.65 55.31
CA GLY A 11 28.51 16.38 55.20
C GLY A 11 28.69 14.95 55.73
N VAL A 12 29.12 13.99 54.90
CA VAL A 12 30.49 13.44 54.87
C VAL A 12 30.62 12.05 55.54
N ASN A 13 31.31 11.16 54.80
CA ASN A 13 32.11 9.98 55.19
C ASN A 13 31.47 8.65 55.64
N GLY A 14 31.82 7.60 54.89
CA GLY A 14 33.02 6.83 55.26
C GLY A 14 32.90 5.30 55.37
N GLY A 15 33.70 4.59 54.56
CA GLY A 15 34.33 3.28 54.86
C GLY A 15 33.41 2.05 54.92
N GLY A 16 33.53 1.02 54.09
CA GLY A 16 34.72 0.31 53.65
C GLY A 16 34.94 -0.93 54.52
N ARG A 17 34.89 -2.15 53.94
CA ARG A 17 35.82 -3.26 54.26
C ARG A 17 35.65 -4.51 53.40
N LYS A 18 36.82 -4.95 52.92
CA LYS A 18 37.22 -6.22 52.29
C LYS A 18 36.95 -7.46 53.17
N ARG A 19 36.81 -8.63 52.52
CA ARG A 19 37.43 -9.96 52.84
C ARG A 19 36.99 -10.97 51.76
N ARG A 20 37.82 -11.51 50.84
CA ARG A 20 38.90 -12.53 50.88
C ARG A 20 38.51 -13.94 51.40
N ARG A 21 38.55 -14.94 50.51
CA ARG A 21 39.18 -16.31 50.55
C ARG A 21 38.42 -17.24 49.57
N ARG A 22 39.00 -17.85 48.52
CA ARG A 22 40.06 -18.88 48.31
C ARG A 22 39.56 -20.34 48.37
N HIS A 23 40.11 -21.15 47.43
CA HIS A 23 40.16 -22.63 47.27
C HIS A 23 39.04 -23.30 46.45
N ARG A 24 39.23 -24.41 45.72
CA ARG A 24 40.34 -25.12 44.99
C ARG A 24 39.71 -26.47 44.54
N GLY A 25 40.10 -27.04 43.38
CA GLY A 25 39.93 -28.48 43.03
C GLY A 25 39.35 -28.70 41.61
N HIS A 26 40.08 -29.09 40.55
CA HIS A 26 40.82 -30.33 40.17
C HIS A 26 39.98 -31.47 39.52
N GLY A 27 40.50 -31.97 38.38
CA GLY A 27 40.07 -33.15 37.58
C GLY A 27 39.66 -32.73 36.15
N GLY A 28 40.41 -32.93 35.05
CA GLY A 28 41.04 -34.15 34.54
C GLY A 28 39.97 -35.05 33.88
N ASN A 29 40.05 -35.63 32.68
CA ASN A 29 41.03 -35.74 31.59
C ASN A 29 40.33 -36.56 30.46
N GLN A 30 40.76 -36.36 29.21
CA GLN A 30 40.86 -37.36 28.11
C GLN A 30 39.65 -38.01 27.37
N ASN A 31 39.70 -37.79 26.04
CA ASN A 31 39.70 -38.75 24.93
C ASN A 31 38.50 -39.67 24.64
N GLY A 32 38.08 -39.65 23.36
CA GLY A 32 37.43 -40.81 22.73
C GLY A 32 36.64 -40.55 21.45
N GLN A 33 37.29 -40.12 20.35
CA GLN A 33 36.90 -40.60 19.01
C GLN A 33 37.53 -41.98 18.81
N PRO A 34 36.87 -42.95 18.14
CA PRO A 34 36.95 -43.11 16.68
C PRO A 34 35.57 -43.52 16.07
N ARG A 35 35.28 -43.71 14.79
CA ARG A 35 35.98 -43.88 13.51
C ARG A 35 34.89 -43.79 12.41
N GLN A 36 35.23 -43.26 11.24
CA GLN A 36 34.54 -43.58 9.97
C GLN A 36 34.87 -45.01 9.53
N PRO A 37 34.13 -45.53 8.55
CA PRO A 37 34.78 -46.08 7.37
C PRO A 37 34.31 -45.43 6.07
N GLN A 38 35.29 -45.18 5.20
CA GLN A 38 35.17 -44.87 3.78
C GLN A 38 34.70 -46.10 2.99
N GLN A 39 34.04 -45.91 1.83
CA GLN A 39 34.57 -46.25 0.49
C GLN A 39 33.47 -46.26 -0.60
N ASN A 40 33.82 -45.63 -1.74
CA ASN A 40 33.62 -46.01 -3.16
C ASN A 40 32.22 -46.40 -3.69
N ALA A 41 31.83 -46.24 -4.96
CA ALA A 41 32.31 -45.56 -6.16
C ALA A 41 31.23 -45.80 -7.26
N GLN A 42 31.21 -44.94 -8.29
CA GLN A 42 30.87 -45.22 -9.70
C GLN A 42 29.51 -45.85 -10.11
N ASN A 43 28.70 -45.06 -10.85
CA ASN A 43 28.23 -45.28 -12.24
C ASN A 43 27.06 -44.32 -12.52
N GLN A 44 27.15 -43.34 -13.43
CA GLN A 44 27.03 -43.45 -14.90
C GLN A 44 25.77 -44.17 -15.41
N ASN A 45 24.79 -43.38 -15.88
CA ASN A 45 24.13 -43.48 -17.19
C ASN A 45 23.12 -42.32 -17.29
N GLN A 46 23.32 -41.31 -18.15
CA GLN A 46 22.96 -41.31 -19.58
C GLN A 46 21.52 -41.75 -19.83
N ASN A 47 20.66 -40.78 -20.17
CA ASN A 47 19.98 -40.87 -21.45
C ASN A 47 19.62 -39.49 -22.00
N GLN A 48 20.27 -39.18 -23.11
CA GLN A 48 19.82 -38.21 -24.09
C GLN A 48 18.57 -38.75 -24.77
N ASN A 49 17.64 -37.88 -25.16
CA ASN A 49 17.09 -38.01 -26.50
C ASN A 49 16.72 -36.65 -27.05
N GLN A 50 17.54 -36.24 -28.01
CA GLN A 50 17.20 -35.22 -29.01
C GLN A 50 16.17 -35.84 -29.95
N ASN A 51 15.22 -35.05 -30.42
CA ASN A 51 14.74 -35.23 -31.78
C ASN A 51 14.47 -33.85 -32.39
N GLN A 52 15.44 -33.42 -33.20
CA GLN A 52 15.22 -32.43 -34.24
C GLN A 52 14.55 -33.16 -35.41
N ASN A 53 13.57 -32.54 -36.05
CA ASN A 53 13.41 -32.73 -37.48
C ASN A 53 13.08 -31.41 -38.17
N LYS A 54 13.94 -31.05 -39.12
CA LYS A 54 13.79 -29.95 -40.07
C LYS A 54 12.99 -30.45 -41.27
N ASN A 55 12.16 -29.59 -41.84
CA ASN A 55 12.02 -29.41 -43.29
C ASN A 55 11.18 -28.14 -43.53
N GLN A 56 11.79 -27.05 -43.99
CA GLN A 56 12.11 -26.70 -45.38
C GLN A 56 11.03 -25.83 -46.04
N ASN A 57 11.49 -24.65 -46.47
CA ASN A 57 10.93 -23.69 -47.41
C ASN A 57 10.00 -24.27 -48.49
N GLN A 58 8.99 -23.47 -48.86
CA GLN A 58 8.86 -23.01 -50.25
C GLN A 58 8.03 -21.71 -50.34
N GLN A 59 8.66 -20.68 -50.92
CA GLN A 59 8.01 -19.54 -51.53
C GLN A 59 7.38 -19.98 -52.86
N GLY A 60 6.21 -19.42 -53.18
CA GLY A 60 5.59 -19.51 -54.51
C GLY A 60 4.79 -18.26 -54.79
N GLN A 61 5.31 -17.41 -55.67
CA GLN A 61 4.69 -16.19 -56.18
C GLN A 61 3.62 -16.50 -57.24
N GLY A 62 2.60 -15.63 -57.33
CA GLY A 62 2.04 -15.16 -58.60
C GLY A 62 0.68 -15.72 -59.01
N LYS A 63 -0.36 -14.86 -59.05
CA LYS A 63 -0.74 -14.11 -60.26
C LYS A 63 -2.02 -13.29 -60.06
N GLN A 64 -1.99 -12.09 -60.63
CA GLN A 64 -3.04 -11.09 -60.77
C GLN A 64 -4.29 -11.62 -61.50
N LYS A 65 -5.45 -10.98 -61.26
CA LYS A 65 -6.26 -10.33 -62.31
C LYS A 65 -7.36 -9.43 -61.73
N ASN A 66 -7.27 -8.15 -62.09
CA ASN A 66 -8.32 -7.14 -62.05
C ASN A 66 -9.55 -7.57 -62.86
N LYS A 67 -10.75 -7.16 -62.44
CA LYS A 67 -11.68 -6.36 -63.28
C LYS A 67 -12.84 -5.78 -62.46
N ASN A 68 -12.93 -4.45 -62.55
CA ASN A 68 -14.08 -3.62 -62.22
C ASN A 68 -15.38 -4.12 -62.87
N GLN A 69 -16.49 -4.06 -62.12
CA GLN A 69 -17.79 -3.59 -62.61
C GLN A 69 -18.66 -3.16 -61.41
N GLN A 70 -19.11 -1.90 -61.45
CA GLN A 70 -20.01 -1.27 -60.47
C GLN A 70 -21.44 -1.82 -60.59
N PRO A 71 -22.21 -1.81 -59.48
CA PRO A 71 -23.66 -1.61 -59.53
C PRO A 71 -24.09 -0.30 -58.80
N PRO A 72 -25.34 0.16 -59.03
CA PRO A 72 -25.74 1.57 -58.90
C PRO A 72 -26.14 2.01 -57.48
N GLN A 73 -26.29 3.33 -57.31
CA GLN A 73 -26.49 4.05 -56.05
C GLN A 73 -27.93 3.97 -55.47
N LYS A 74 -27.98 3.78 -54.13
CA LYS A 74 -28.84 4.37 -53.06
C LYS A 74 -30.39 4.40 -53.18
N PRO A 75 -31.10 4.20 -52.05
CA PRO A 75 -31.41 5.31 -51.14
C PRO A 75 -31.04 5.08 -49.67
N GLN A 76 -30.97 6.19 -48.93
CA GLN A 76 -30.62 6.34 -47.51
C GLN A 76 -31.73 5.86 -46.57
N ASN A 77 -31.37 5.25 -45.42
CA ASN A 77 -31.75 5.65 -44.06
C ASN A 77 -31.57 4.50 -43.04
N GLY A 78 -31.06 4.84 -41.84
CA GLY A 78 -31.10 3.99 -40.66
C GLY A 78 -29.75 3.74 -39.98
N GLN A 79 -29.22 4.74 -39.26
CA GLN A 79 -28.15 4.50 -38.29
C GLN A 79 -28.71 3.75 -37.06
N PRO A 80 -28.00 2.76 -36.50
CA PRO A 80 -28.38 2.15 -35.23
C PRO A 80 -28.12 3.14 -34.09
N GLN A 81 -29.19 3.50 -33.38
CA GLN A 81 -29.16 4.38 -32.21
C GLN A 81 -28.26 3.80 -31.10
N GLN A 82 -27.14 4.47 -30.83
CA GLN A 82 -26.44 4.38 -29.56
C GLN A 82 -27.39 4.83 -28.45
N LYS A 83 -27.70 3.95 -27.50
CA LYS A 83 -28.38 4.32 -26.25
C LYS A 83 -27.41 5.08 -25.35
N GLN A 84 -27.15 6.35 -25.67
CA GLN A 84 -26.71 7.34 -24.70
C GLN A 84 -27.95 7.90 -24.01
N ASN A 85 -28.30 7.40 -22.82
CA ASN A 85 -29.23 8.10 -21.94
C ASN A 85 -28.94 7.71 -20.49
N GLY A 86 -28.39 8.67 -19.73
CA GLY A 86 -28.18 8.52 -18.28
C GLY A 86 -27.35 9.60 -17.59
N HIS A 87 -26.57 10.43 -18.31
CA HIS A 87 -25.58 11.33 -17.66
C HIS A 87 -25.79 12.85 -17.82
N LYS A 88 -26.82 13.33 -18.51
CA LYS A 88 -26.92 14.78 -18.85
C LYS A 88 -27.74 15.65 -17.88
N ASN A 89 -28.41 15.09 -16.88
CA ASN A 89 -29.31 15.85 -16.01
C ASN A 89 -28.78 16.15 -14.59
N ASN A 90 -27.59 15.65 -14.20
CA ASN A 90 -27.01 15.90 -12.87
C ASN A 90 -25.88 16.93 -12.84
N GLU A 91 -25.28 17.31 -13.98
CA GLU A 91 -24.12 18.20 -14.02
C GLU A 91 -24.42 19.61 -13.45
N LYS A 92 -25.62 20.15 -13.70
CA LYS A 92 -26.00 21.51 -13.24
C LYS A 92 -26.27 21.64 -11.74
N LYS A 93 -26.59 20.55 -11.03
CA LYS A 93 -26.74 20.58 -9.56
C LYS A 93 -25.39 20.49 -8.83
N ASP A 94 -24.34 20.10 -9.53
CA ASP A 94 -23.04 19.75 -8.94
C ASP A 94 -22.01 20.90 -9.00
N GLU A 95 -22.31 22.02 -9.68
CA GLU A 95 -21.41 23.18 -9.80
C GLU A 95 -21.13 23.88 -8.46
N ASN A 96 -22.09 23.88 -7.53
CA ASN A 96 -21.94 24.49 -6.21
C ASN A 96 -21.68 23.49 -5.07
N ARG A 97 -21.37 22.23 -5.39
CA ARG A 97 -21.12 21.22 -4.35
C ARG A 97 -19.80 21.53 -3.60
N LYS A 98 -19.80 21.32 -2.28
CA LYS A 98 -18.61 21.51 -1.46
C LYS A 98 -17.70 20.29 -1.54
N ASP A 99 -16.40 20.52 -1.77
CA ASP A 99 -15.38 19.46 -1.69
C ASP A 99 -15.34 18.86 -0.28
N THR A 100 -15.25 17.54 -0.19
CA THR A 100 -15.20 16.84 1.10
C THR A 100 -13.75 16.52 1.46
N TYR A 101 -13.19 17.29 2.40
CA TYR A 101 -11.81 17.09 2.91
C TYR A 101 -11.74 16.14 4.11
N ALA A 102 -12.82 16.08 4.89
CA ALA A 102 -12.96 15.19 6.03
C ALA A 102 -14.37 14.60 6.04
N TYR A 103 -14.50 13.29 6.31
CA TYR A 103 -15.77 12.58 6.30
C TYR A 103 -15.75 11.40 7.28
N THR A 104 -16.92 10.82 7.56
CA THR A 104 -17.04 9.73 8.54
C THR A 104 -17.47 8.44 7.88
N LEU A 105 -16.85 7.34 8.27
CA LEU A 105 -17.24 5.99 7.85
C LEU A 105 -16.85 4.98 8.94
N ASP A 106 -17.78 4.09 9.28
CA ASP A 106 -17.58 3.00 10.27
C ASP A 106 -17.04 3.42 11.65
N GLY A 107 -17.36 4.64 12.06
CA GLY A 107 -16.90 5.24 13.32
C GLY A 107 -15.48 5.83 13.28
N ASN A 108 -14.87 5.96 12.11
CA ASN A 108 -13.59 6.62 11.90
C ASN A 108 -13.77 7.98 11.22
N LEU A 109 -12.77 8.86 11.38
CA LEU A 109 -12.66 10.12 10.65
C LEU A 109 -11.69 9.95 9.47
N TYR A 110 -12.19 10.06 8.25
CA TYR A 110 -11.39 9.93 7.04
C TYR A 110 -10.94 11.29 6.53
N ILE A 111 -9.70 11.36 6.03
CA ILE A 111 -9.07 12.59 5.51
C ILE A 111 -8.72 12.40 4.03
N ASN A 112 -9.32 13.23 3.18
CA ASN A 112 -9.20 13.21 1.72
C ASN A 112 -8.30 14.36 1.25
N LEU A 113 -7.06 14.04 0.88
CA LEU A 113 -6.01 15.05 0.65
C LEU A 113 -5.73 15.38 -0.82
N THR A 114 -6.09 14.51 -1.75
CA THR A 114 -5.73 14.71 -3.15
C THR A 114 -6.56 13.86 -4.09
N ASN A 115 -6.66 14.31 -5.34
CA ASN A 115 -7.15 13.48 -6.45
C ASN A 115 -6.03 12.65 -7.11
N LYS A 116 -4.75 12.97 -6.88
CA LYS A 116 -3.64 12.26 -7.54
C LYS A 116 -3.54 10.83 -7.03
N CYS A 117 -3.39 9.86 -7.92
CA CYS A 117 -3.10 8.48 -7.57
C CYS A 117 -2.14 7.92 -8.61
N SER A 118 -1.12 7.17 -8.17
CA SER A 118 -0.17 6.53 -9.08
C SER A 118 -0.74 5.28 -9.74
N ASN A 119 -1.87 4.79 -9.27
CA ASN A 119 -2.62 3.68 -9.87
C ASN A 119 -3.89 4.19 -10.57
N GLY A 120 -4.22 3.56 -11.69
CA GLY A 120 -5.52 3.66 -12.35
C GLY A 120 -6.30 2.36 -12.24
N CYS A 121 -6.55 1.87 -11.02
CA CYS A 121 -7.13 0.53 -10.82
C CYS A 121 -8.52 0.40 -11.43
N ASP A 122 -8.82 -0.76 -12.00
CA ASP A 122 -10.10 -1.04 -12.67
C ASP A 122 -11.27 -1.06 -11.71
N PHE A 123 -11.04 -1.64 -10.53
CA PHE A 123 -11.99 -1.77 -9.45
C PHE A 123 -12.12 -0.49 -8.59
N CYS A 124 -11.47 0.61 -8.95
CA CYS A 124 -11.50 1.81 -8.11
C CYS A 124 -12.85 2.51 -8.23
N VAL A 125 -13.54 2.67 -7.08
CA VAL A 125 -14.85 3.34 -7.00
C VAL A 125 -14.87 4.77 -7.56
N ARG A 126 -13.71 5.43 -7.63
CA ARG A 126 -13.57 6.78 -8.21
C ARG A 126 -13.91 6.82 -9.70
N ASN A 127 -13.86 5.69 -10.41
CA ASN A 127 -14.12 5.57 -11.84
C ASN A 127 -15.62 5.59 -12.15
N GLU A 128 -16.45 5.17 -11.19
CA GLU A 128 -17.89 4.95 -11.40
C GLU A 128 -18.75 6.00 -10.70
N ARG A 129 -18.21 6.66 -9.68
CA ARG A 129 -19.02 7.47 -8.76
C ARG A 129 -18.37 8.81 -8.44
N ALA A 130 -19.17 9.86 -8.53
CA ALA A 130 -18.77 11.20 -8.12
C ALA A 130 -18.84 11.41 -6.59
N SER A 131 -19.58 10.54 -5.90
CA SER A 131 -19.74 10.52 -4.44
C SER A 131 -19.60 9.11 -3.87
N TYR A 132 -19.20 9.01 -2.60
CA TYR A 132 -19.03 7.75 -1.86
C TYR A 132 -19.71 7.89 -0.51
N TYR A 133 -20.76 7.10 -0.25
CA TYR A 133 -21.63 7.26 0.92
C TYR A 133 -22.11 8.71 1.16
N GLY A 134 -22.52 9.39 0.09
CA GLY A 134 -22.96 10.79 0.14
C GLY A 134 -21.84 11.83 0.24
N ASN A 135 -20.57 11.40 0.32
CA ASN A 135 -19.42 12.28 0.38
C ASN A 135 -18.85 12.54 -1.01
N TYR A 136 -18.64 13.81 -1.33
CA TYR A 136 -18.16 14.27 -2.61
C TYR A 136 -16.63 14.35 -2.63
N LEU A 137 -15.99 13.22 -2.93
CA LEU A 137 -14.54 13.03 -2.73
C LEU A 137 -13.65 13.55 -3.87
N TRP A 138 -14.18 13.76 -5.07
CA TRP A 138 -13.45 14.48 -6.11
C TRP A 138 -13.30 15.95 -5.73
N LEU A 139 -12.05 16.40 -5.56
CA LEU A 139 -11.69 17.75 -5.14
C LEU A 139 -11.65 18.69 -6.35
N ARG A 140 -12.68 19.50 -6.55
CA ARG A 140 -12.77 20.40 -7.72
C ARG A 140 -11.86 21.62 -7.61
N ASN A 141 -11.58 22.06 -6.38
CA ASN A 141 -10.82 23.28 -6.11
C ASN A 141 -9.35 23.01 -5.76
N GLY A 142 -8.83 21.86 -6.17
CA GLY A 142 -7.47 21.41 -5.88
C GLY A 142 -7.31 20.76 -4.50
N ASP A 143 -6.08 20.32 -4.23
CA ASP A 143 -5.72 19.66 -2.98
C ASP A 143 -5.88 20.63 -1.79
N PRO A 144 -6.55 20.25 -0.68
CA PRO A 144 -6.69 21.12 0.49
C PRO A 144 -5.36 21.38 1.18
N THR A 145 -5.25 22.55 1.82
CA THR A 145 -4.19 22.84 2.78
C THR A 145 -4.51 22.20 4.14
N VAL A 146 -3.52 22.13 5.03
CA VAL A 146 -3.71 21.66 6.42
C VAL A 146 -4.82 22.44 7.12
N GLU A 147 -4.86 23.77 6.94
CA GLU A 147 -5.84 24.65 7.55
C GLU A 147 -7.25 24.36 7.05
N LYS A 148 -7.41 24.06 5.75
CA LYS A 148 -8.70 23.67 5.18
C LYS A 148 -9.20 22.34 5.75
N VAL A 149 -8.31 21.37 5.93
CA VAL A 149 -8.66 20.09 6.56
C VAL A 149 -9.06 20.31 8.00
N VAL A 150 -8.25 21.01 8.80
CA VAL A 150 -8.54 21.35 10.20
C VAL A 150 -9.85 22.14 10.33
N ALA A 151 -10.13 23.08 9.42
CA ALA A 151 -11.41 23.79 9.42
C ALA A 151 -12.59 22.85 9.13
N ALA A 152 -12.41 21.88 8.22
CA ALA A 152 -13.44 20.90 7.91
C ALA A 152 -13.74 19.98 9.10
N THR A 153 -12.75 19.68 9.96
CA THR A 153 -12.98 18.82 11.13
C THR A 153 -13.82 19.48 12.22
N LYS A 154 -13.84 20.81 12.31
CA LYS A 154 -14.63 21.56 13.31
C LYS A 154 -16.12 21.23 13.28
N GLY A 155 -16.66 20.88 12.11
CA GLY A 155 -18.07 20.50 11.95
C GLY A 155 -18.45 19.19 12.64
N PHE A 156 -17.48 18.37 13.06
CA PHE A 156 -17.74 17.11 13.75
C PHE A 156 -17.81 17.24 15.28
N GLY A 157 -17.54 18.42 15.84
CA GLY A 157 -17.50 18.63 17.28
C GLY A 157 -16.27 17.98 17.91
N ASP A 158 -16.48 17.27 19.03
CA ASP A 158 -15.41 16.53 19.70
C ASP A 158 -14.92 15.36 18.82
N LEU A 159 -13.65 15.41 18.42
CA LEU A 159 -13.05 14.39 17.56
C LEU A 159 -12.70 13.12 18.34
N SER A 160 -12.58 13.16 19.67
CA SER A 160 -12.24 11.99 20.49
C SER A 160 -13.26 10.84 20.38
N ARG A 161 -14.47 11.15 19.90
CA ARG A 161 -15.53 10.17 19.62
C ARG A 161 -15.19 9.18 18.49
N PHE A 162 -14.22 9.51 17.64
CA PHE A 162 -13.81 8.65 16.53
C PHE A 162 -12.78 7.63 17.00
N LYS A 163 -12.81 6.42 16.42
CA LYS A 163 -11.87 5.35 16.79
C LYS A 163 -10.44 5.66 16.35
N GLU A 164 -10.30 6.23 15.15
CA GLU A 164 -9.05 6.62 14.52
C GLU A 164 -9.31 7.63 13.41
N VAL A 165 -8.22 8.27 12.97
CA VAL A 165 -8.15 9.07 11.75
C VAL A 165 -7.55 8.23 10.64
N VAL A 166 -8.18 8.20 9.47
CA VAL A 166 -7.75 7.40 8.32
C VAL A 166 -7.43 8.32 7.14
N PHE A 167 -6.17 8.42 6.75
CA PHE A 167 -5.78 9.08 5.51
C PHE A 167 -6.15 8.18 4.34
N CYS A 168 -7.24 8.53 3.65
CA CYS A 168 -7.82 7.79 2.55
C CYS A 168 -8.89 8.64 1.84
N GLY A 169 -9.00 8.48 0.53
CA GLY A 169 -9.94 9.23 -0.31
C GLY A 169 -9.91 8.69 -1.74
N PHE A 170 -10.20 9.53 -2.73
CA PHE A 170 -10.12 9.12 -4.14
C PHE A 170 -8.69 9.15 -4.70
N GLY A 171 -7.76 9.86 -4.06
CA GLY A 171 -6.33 9.81 -4.38
C GLY A 171 -5.50 8.98 -3.42
N GLU A 172 -4.20 8.98 -3.69
CA GLU A 172 -3.15 8.37 -2.87
C GLU A 172 -2.56 9.42 -1.91
N PRO A 173 -2.76 9.29 -0.58
CA PRO A 173 -2.34 10.29 0.39
C PRO A 173 -0.84 10.61 0.35
N THR A 174 0.01 9.68 -0.09
CA THR A 174 1.45 9.90 -0.16
C THR A 174 1.88 10.90 -1.23
N TYR A 175 0.98 11.46 -2.05
CA TYR A 175 1.29 12.68 -2.83
C TYR A 175 1.37 13.95 -1.96
N LYS A 176 0.87 13.88 -0.73
CA LYS A 176 0.73 15.00 0.22
C LYS A 176 1.37 14.65 1.57
N VAL A 177 2.57 14.04 1.55
CA VAL A 177 3.27 13.58 2.77
C VAL A 177 3.44 14.71 3.79
N ALA A 178 3.85 15.89 3.35
CA ALA A 178 4.05 17.03 4.24
C ALA A 178 2.76 17.44 4.97
N GLU A 179 1.65 17.59 4.24
CA GLU A 179 0.36 17.91 4.83
C GLU A 179 -0.18 16.78 5.71
N MET A 180 -0.02 15.52 5.28
CA MET A 180 -0.41 14.34 6.05
C MET A 180 0.32 14.28 7.39
N VAL A 181 1.64 14.47 7.40
CA VAL A 181 2.47 14.45 8.62
C VAL A 181 2.08 15.60 9.55
N ALA A 182 1.89 16.81 9.03
CA ALA A 182 1.46 17.96 9.84
C ALA A 182 0.08 17.73 10.48
N LEU A 183 -0.84 17.09 9.76
CA LEU A 183 -2.15 16.73 10.29
C LEU A 183 -2.09 15.65 11.38
N CYS A 184 -1.09 14.75 11.35
CA CYS A 184 -0.92 13.74 12.39
C CYS A 184 -0.74 14.38 13.76
N ASP A 185 0.11 15.42 13.86
CA ASP A 185 0.33 16.14 15.12
C ASP A 185 -0.97 16.73 15.68
N TYR A 186 -1.75 17.39 14.82
CA TYR A 186 -3.04 17.94 15.20
C TYR A 186 -4.04 16.89 15.73
N PHE A 187 -4.03 15.67 15.17
CA PHE A 187 -4.93 14.60 15.60
C PHE A 187 -4.42 13.88 16.85
N HIS A 188 -3.12 13.69 16.97
CA HIS A 188 -2.46 13.11 18.15
C HIS A 188 -2.66 13.98 19.38
N GLU A 189 -2.61 15.32 19.24
CA GLU A 189 -2.96 16.27 20.31
C GLU A 189 -4.41 16.10 20.83
N LYS A 190 -5.28 15.46 20.05
CA LYS A 190 -6.68 15.15 20.41
C LYS A 190 -6.87 13.71 20.88
N GLY A 191 -5.78 12.99 21.10
CA GLY A 191 -5.79 11.60 21.57
C GLY A 191 -6.21 10.58 20.52
N LEU A 192 -6.27 10.96 19.24
CA LEU A 192 -6.65 10.04 18.17
C LEU A 192 -5.43 9.32 17.61
N LYS A 193 -5.61 8.08 17.18
CA LYS A 193 -4.62 7.35 16.38
C LYS A 193 -4.78 7.67 14.90
N THR A 194 -3.71 7.54 14.12
CA THR A 194 -3.67 7.80 12.68
C THR A 194 -3.32 6.55 11.88
N ARG A 195 -4.06 6.32 10.80
CA ARG A 195 -3.81 5.23 9.85
C ARG A 195 -3.66 5.75 8.43
N LEU A 196 -2.63 5.27 7.74
CA LEU A 196 -2.46 5.50 6.31
C LEU A 196 -3.02 4.30 5.52
N ASN A 197 -4.01 4.55 4.66
CA ASN A 197 -4.34 3.61 3.60
C ASN A 197 -3.61 4.05 2.33
N THR A 198 -2.81 3.15 1.77
CA THR A 198 -1.96 3.46 0.61
C THR A 198 -1.92 2.30 -0.37
N ASN A 199 -1.63 2.60 -1.63
CA ASN A 199 -1.23 1.61 -2.63
C ASN A 199 0.23 1.13 -2.45
N GLY A 200 0.98 1.74 -1.52
CA GLY A 200 2.34 1.36 -1.15
C GLY A 200 3.44 1.97 -2.02
N GLN A 201 3.11 2.78 -3.03
CA GLN A 201 4.09 3.37 -3.95
C GLN A 201 4.64 4.72 -3.46
N GLY A 202 4.49 5.03 -2.16
CA GLY A 202 4.86 6.34 -1.60
C GLY A 202 6.31 6.74 -1.86
N ASN A 203 7.25 5.80 -1.78
CA ASN A 203 8.66 6.08 -2.07
C ASN A 203 8.90 6.40 -3.55
N LEU A 204 8.19 5.72 -4.47
CA LEU A 204 8.28 5.99 -5.90
C LEU A 204 7.67 7.36 -6.25
N ILE A 205 6.52 7.67 -5.66
CA ILE A 205 5.83 8.97 -5.82
C ILE A 205 6.74 10.12 -5.39
N ASN A 206 7.41 9.99 -4.24
CA ASN A 206 8.22 11.05 -3.66
C ASN A 206 9.70 11.01 -4.08
N LYS A 207 10.11 9.98 -4.83
CA LYS A 207 11.50 9.76 -5.29
C LYS A 207 12.54 9.69 -4.16
N ARG A 208 12.11 9.26 -2.97
CA ARG A 208 12.94 9.09 -1.76
C ARG A 208 12.24 8.18 -0.76
N ASP A 209 12.96 7.68 0.23
CA ASP A 209 12.34 6.95 1.34
C ASP A 209 11.57 7.91 2.25
N ILE A 210 10.25 7.74 2.34
CA ILE A 210 9.38 8.55 3.20
C ILE A 210 9.10 7.87 4.54
N VAL A 211 9.43 6.58 4.70
CA VAL A 211 9.10 5.82 5.92
C VAL A 211 9.66 6.46 7.20
N PRO A 212 10.88 7.03 7.22
CA PRO A 212 11.39 7.73 8.40
C PRO A 212 10.50 8.89 8.86
N GLU A 213 9.80 9.58 7.96
CA GLU A 213 8.87 10.67 8.31
C GLU A 213 7.54 10.15 8.86
N LEU A 214 7.16 8.92 8.53
CA LEU A 214 5.93 8.31 9.04
C LEU A 214 6.08 7.82 10.48
N LYS A 215 7.33 7.56 10.91
CA LYS A 215 7.62 7.03 12.23
C LYS A 215 7.18 8.00 13.34
N GLY A 216 6.32 7.52 14.23
CA GLY A 216 5.75 8.32 15.32
C GLY A 216 4.67 9.31 14.87
N LYS A 217 4.34 9.35 13.57
CA LYS A 217 3.28 10.20 13.00
C LYS A 217 2.10 9.36 12.53
N ILE A 218 2.36 8.25 11.85
CA ILE A 218 1.36 7.26 11.45
C ILE A 218 1.45 6.06 12.39
N ASP A 219 0.37 5.77 13.11
CA ASP A 219 0.30 4.64 14.05
C ASP A 219 0.17 3.29 13.32
N PHE A 220 -0.43 3.29 12.13
CA PHE A 220 -0.60 2.07 11.34
C PHE A 220 -0.66 2.32 9.83
N VAL A 221 -0.04 1.45 9.04
CA VAL A 221 -0.09 1.51 7.57
C VAL A 221 -0.83 0.30 7.00
N ASN A 222 -1.89 0.53 6.24
CA ASN A 222 -2.62 -0.49 5.50
C ASN A 222 -2.30 -0.37 4.01
N ILE A 223 -1.48 -1.30 3.52
CA ILE A 223 -1.00 -1.33 2.13
C ILE A 223 -1.94 -2.21 1.29
N SER A 224 -2.44 -1.69 0.18
CA SER A 224 -3.30 -2.44 -0.75
C SER A 224 -2.44 -3.30 -1.67
N LEU A 225 -2.38 -4.61 -1.40
CA LEU A 225 -1.52 -5.55 -2.15
C LEU A 225 -2.16 -5.95 -3.49
N ASN A 226 -3.46 -6.27 -3.47
CA ASN A 226 -4.34 -6.58 -4.60
C ASN A 226 -3.95 -7.76 -5.52
N ALA A 227 -2.71 -8.19 -5.59
CA ALA A 227 -2.23 -9.35 -6.34
C ALA A 227 -0.92 -9.90 -5.75
N SER A 228 -0.55 -11.13 -6.09
CA SER A 228 0.60 -11.85 -5.54
C SER A 228 1.91 -11.59 -6.28
N CYS A 229 1.89 -10.95 -7.45
CA CYS A 229 3.08 -10.66 -8.25
C CYS A 229 2.85 -9.47 -9.19
N ALA A 230 3.93 -8.96 -9.78
CA ALA A 230 3.89 -7.78 -10.65
C ALA A 230 3.05 -8.01 -11.91
N GLU A 231 3.16 -9.21 -12.51
CA GLU A 231 2.48 -9.62 -13.73
C GLU A 231 0.95 -9.66 -13.54
N LYS A 232 0.49 -10.00 -12.32
CA LYS A 232 -0.93 -9.99 -11.96
C LYS A 232 -1.40 -8.61 -11.47
N TYR A 233 -0.53 -7.89 -10.77
CA TYR A 233 -0.83 -6.56 -10.22
C TYR A 233 -1.03 -5.51 -11.31
N GLN A 234 -0.13 -5.47 -12.30
CA GLN A 234 -0.12 -4.37 -13.26
C GLN A 234 -1.38 -4.31 -14.15
N PRO A 235 -1.94 -5.41 -14.66
CA PRO A 235 -3.18 -5.37 -15.43
C PRO A 235 -4.37 -4.77 -14.67
N ILE A 236 -4.47 -5.02 -13.36
CA ILE A 236 -5.63 -4.61 -12.55
C ILE A 236 -5.45 -3.25 -11.85
N CYS A 237 -4.22 -2.92 -11.45
CA CYS A 237 -3.92 -1.68 -10.74
C CYS A 237 -3.42 -0.56 -11.67
N ARG A 238 -2.89 -0.92 -12.84
CA ARG A 238 -2.40 -0.01 -13.88
C ARG A 238 -1.54 1.09 -13.29
N SER A 239 -0.47 0.70 -12.58
CA SER A 239 0.45 1.66 -12.00
C SER A 239 1.15 2.44 -13.12
N GLN A 240 1.28 3.76 -12.93
CA GLN A 240 2.09 4.61 -13.80
C GLN A 240 3.58 4.19 -13.80
N PHE A 241 4.01 3.42 -12.81
CA PHE A 241 5.38 2.89 -12.71
C PHE A 241 5.54 1.51 -13.37
N GLY A 242 4.52 0.99 -14.05
CA GLY A 242 4.55 -0.36 -14.60
C GLY A 242 4.71 -1.42 -13.52
N GLU A 243 5.38 -2.52 -13.85
CA GLU A 243 5.69 -3.61 -12.92
C GLU A 243 6.54 -3.16 -11.71
N SER A 244 7.35 -2.11 -11.88
CA SER A 244 8.12 -1.51 -10.78
C SER A 244 7.22 -0.96 -9.67
N GLY A 245 5.95 -0.65 -9.97
CA GLY A 245 4.97 -0.28 -8.95
C GLY A 245 4.76 -1.37 -7.91
N PHE A 246 4.79 -2.64 -8.31
CA PHE A 246 4.72 -3.78 -7.41
C PHE A 246 6.02 -3.96 -6.61
N ALA A 247 7.17 -3.86 -7.25
CA ALA A 247 8.44 -3.89 -6.51
C ALA A 247 8.51 -2.78 -5.45
N GLY A 248 8.04 -1.57 -5.80
CA GLY A 248 7.99 -0.42 -4.91
C GLY A 248 7.08 -0.62 -3.70
N LEU A 249 5.89 -1.21 -3.87
CA LEU A 249 4.98 -1.46 -2.74
C LEU A 249 5.54 -2.50 -1.76
N ILE A 250 6.23 -3.53 -2.27
CA ILE A 250 6.87 -4.56 -1.44
C ILE A 250 8.04 -3.96 -0.67
N GLU A 251 8.87 -3.13 -1.33
CA GLU A 251 9.99 -2.48 -0.66
C GLU A 251 9.52 -1.47 0.39
N PHE A 252 8.46 -0.71 0.12
CA PHE A 252 7.85 0.19 1.09
C PHE A 252 7.40 -0.56 2.35
N ALA A 253 6.73 -1.71 2.20
CA ALA A 253 6.31 -2.54 3.34
C ALA A 253 7.50 -3.07 4.16
N LYS A 254 8.57 -3.51 3.49
CA LYS A 254 9.82 -3.95 4.15
C LYS A 254 10.47 -2.80 4.92
N LEU A 255 10.48 -1.59 4.35
CA LEU A 255 11.02 -0.40 5.01
C LEU A 255 10.17 0.00 6.21
N CYS A 256 8.84 -0.09 6.16
CA CYS A 256 7.96 0.09 7.32
C CYS A 256 8.37 -0.84 8.48
N ASN A 257 8.48 -2.14 8.22
CA ASN A 257 8.94 -3.12 9.21
C ASN A 257 10.33 -2.77 9.76
N LYS A 258 11.29 -2.47 8.90
CA LYS A 258 12.67 -2.13 9.28
C LYS A 258 12.74 -0.90 10.19
N ASN A 259 11.89 0.10 9.95
CA ASN A 259 11.89 1.34 10.71
C ASN A 259 10.99 1.30 11.96
N GLY A 260 10.24 0.22 12.17
CA GLY A 260 9.29 0.07 13.28
C GLY A 260 8.00 0.86 13.07
N VAL A 261 7.56 1.02 11.82
CA VAL A 261 6.24 1.56 11.47
C VAL A 261 5.29 0.37 11.27
N PRO A 262 4.32 0.13 12.18
CA PRO A 262 3.41 -1.00 12.05
C PRO A 262 2.66 -0.98 10.72
N CYS A 263 2.71 -2.10 9.99
CA CYS A 263 2.04 -2.19 8.71
C CYS A 263 1.42 -3.57 8.46
N ARG A 264 0.50 -3.62 7.51
CA ARG A 264 -0.01 -4.87 6.93
C ARG A 264 -0.29 -4.69 5.44
N PHE A 265 -0.35 -5.81 4.74
CA PHE A 265 -1.03 -5.90 3.46
C PHE A 265 -2.52 -6.11 3.63
N SER A 266 -3.29 -5.70 2.63
CA SER A 266 -4.71 -5.99 2.52
C SER A 266 -5.07 -6.38 1.09
N ILE A 267 -5.98 -7.34 0.97
CA ILE A 267 -6.61 -7.79 -0.27
C ILE A 267 -8.12 -7.88 -0.07
N VAL A 268 -8.88 -8.12 -1.15
CA VAL A 268 -10.29 -8.50 -1.09
C VAL A 268 -10.40 -9.96 -1.52
N ASP A 269 -11.27 -10.74 -0.88
CA ASP A 269 -11.43 -12.18 -1.12
C ASP A 269 -11.97 -12.56 -2.52
N CYS A 270 -12.43 -11.59 -3.31
CA CYS A 270 -12.94 -11.79 -4.66
C CYS A 270 -11.85 -12.00 -5.75
N ILE A 271 -10.58 -12.22 -5.36
CA ILE A 271 -9.46 -12.46 -6.30
C ILE A 271 -9.20 -13.95 -6.58
N GLY A 272 -9.98 -14.85 -5.97
CA GLY A 272 -9.84 -16.30 -6.11
C GLY A 272 -8.96 -16.93 -5.02
N GLU A 273 -9.30 -18.14 -4.59
CA GLU A 273 -8.65 -18.81 -3.45
C GLU A 273 -7.14 -19.04 -3.67
N GLU A 274 -6.75 -19.48 -4.88
CA GLU A 274 -5.34 -19.69 -5.23
C GLU A 274 -4.51 -18.39 -5.14
N GLU A 275 -5.11 -17.26 -5.54
CA GLU A 275 -4.48 -15.95 -5.50
C GLU A 275 -4.39 -15.40 -4.08
N VAL A 276 -5.44 -15.58 -3.28
CA VAL A 276 -5.45 -15.27 -1.85
C VAL A 276 -4.32 -16.02 -1.15
N GLU A 277 -4.16 -17.31 -1.44
CA GLU A 277 -3.11 -18.13 -0.85
C GLU A 277 -1.71 -17.73 -1.34
N ALA A 278 -1.56 -17.35 -2.63
CA ALA A 278 -0.32 -16.77 -3.13
C ALA A 278 0.04 -15.45 -2.44
N CYS A 279 -0.94 -14.59 -2.18
CA CYS A 279 -0.75 -13.36 -1.40
C CYS A 279 -0.31 -13.65 0.04
N LYS A 280 -0.85 -14.69 0.69
CA LYS A 280 -0.40 -15.10 2.04
C LYS A 280 1.07 -15.51 2.04
N ARG A 281 1.47 -16.38 1.12
CA ARG A 281 2.87 -16.82 0.98
C ARG A 281 3.82 -15.63 0.75
N LEU A 282 3.42 -14.68 -0.10
CA LEU A 282 4.19 -13.47 -0.34
C LEU A 282 4.33 -12.64 0.95
N ALA A 283 3.22 -12.38 1.63
CA ALA A 283 3.18 -11.60 2.87
C ALA A 283 4.09 -12.21 3.96
N GLU A 284 4.03 -13.53 4.12
CA GLU A 284 4.91 -14.30 5.02
C GLU A 284 6.38 -14.16 4.63
N SER A 285 6.71 -14.27 3.34
CA SER A 285 8.09 -14.18 2.84
C SER A 285 8.77 -12.84 3.17
N VAL A 286 7.99 -11.77 3.27
CA VAL A 286 8.48 -10.43 3.64
C VAL A 286 8.16 -10.03 5.09
N ARG A 287 7.58 -10.96 5.86
CA ARG A 287 7.22 -10.80 7.29
C ARG A 287 6.26 -9.63 7.54
N VAL A 288 5.31 -9.42 6.63
CA VAL A 288 4.25 -8.40 6.78
C VAL A 288 2.92 -9.14 6.92
N PRO A 289 2.09 -8.87 7.94
CA PRO A 289 0.78 -9.51 8.07
C PRO A 289 -0.12 -9.24 6.86
N LEU A 290 -0.97 -10.20 6.50
CA LEU A 290 -2.01 -10.03 5.48
C LEU A 290 -3.40 -9.98 6.13
N TYR A 291 -4.20 -9.00 5.74
CA TYR A 291 -5.62 -8.94 6.07
C TYR A 291 -6.48 -9.16 4.82
N VAL A 292 -7.23 -10.26 4.81
CA VAL A 292 -8.18 -10.58 3.74
C VAL A 292 -9.53 -9.97 4.09
N ARG A 293 -9.99 -9.02 3.27
CA ARG A 293 -11.29 -8.37 3.43
C ARG A 293 -12.36 -9.15 2.71
N LYS A 294 -13.56 -9.20 3.29
CA LYS A 294 -14.74 -9.67 2.59
C LYS A 294 -15.17 -8.65 1.54
N TYR A 295 -15.52 -9.12 0.35
CA TYR A 295 -16.20 -8.30 -0.64
C TYR A 295 -17.57 -7.88 -0.09
N ILE A 296 -17.93 -6.60 -0.26
CA ILE A 296 -19.21 -6.04 0.16
C ILE A 296 -19.95 -5.63 -1.10
N THR A 297 -21.14 -6.21 -1.35
CA THR A 297 -21.94 -5.97 -2.55
C THR A 297 -22.71 -4.64 -2.52
N ASP A 298 -22.88 -4.04 -1.34
CA ASP A 298 -23.89 -3.00 -1.09
C ASP A 298 -23.26 -1.64 -0.73
N SER A 299 -22.26 -1.19 -1.50
CA SER A 299 -21.74 0.18 -1.40
C SER A 299 -22.38 1.10 -2.42
#